data_AF-X6MJG7-F1
#
_entry.id   AF-X6MJG7-F1
#
_cell.length_a   1.000
_cell.length_b   1.000
_cell.length_c   1.000
_cell.angle_alpha   90.00
_cell.angle_beta   90.00
_cell.angle_gamma   90.00
#
_symmetry.space_group_name_H-M   'P 1'
#
loop_
_entity.id
_entity.type
_entity.pdbx_description
1 polymer ?
#
loop_
_entity_poly.entity_id
_entity_poly.type
_entity_poly.pdbx_seq_one_letter_code
_entity_poly.pdbx_strand_id
1 'polypeptide(L)'
;MSENMDEKKELNYDELIPTLPRDKDGFIVGFDIYTGDDEAKQQENKKEIHEFFERYGVVVITNLLTDEELTKSQVEVYDFVEDNYERFKRNNTSTWENIFGLSAKLGMITDWPCMKLQYCKNRCNPNIYRAFSYILDDNDIYCNIGRVGYFRPTKNIPFVATKKKEEDDKIQEQVTTKKDDQIKDEDKDRDKKKEDEEVTTVYEDRPEWKTLDGLEWLHIDYNPALNHSTTYAFMPTKYTETYKDKYDPYQKSRVQGIVALVDCDDSTGGFQCVPGFHNILDRCPLNPKSSWKDTNLKMMIPFSNTYNAFN
;
A
#
# COMPACT_ATOMS: atom_id res chain seq x y z
N MET A 1 -9.16 -55.08 -14.45
CA MET A 1 -8.25 -53.92 -14.48
C MET A 1 -8.81 -52.89 -13.53
N SER A 2 -8.38 -52.92 -12.27
CA SER A 2 -8.73 -51.90 -11.28
C SER A 2 -7.78 -50.73 -11.46
N GLU A 3 -8.31 -49.59 -11.91
CA GLU A 3 -7.57 -48.35 -12.01
C GLU A 3 -7.03 -47.97 -10.62
N ASN A 4 -5.72 -47.71 -10.54
CA ASN A 4 -5.07 -47.14 -9.38
C ASN A 4 -5.78 -45.83 -9.04
N MET A 5 -6.51 -45.82 -7.92
CA MET A 5 -6.81 -44.57 -7.23
C MET A 5 -5.48 -44.08 -6.66
N ASP A 6 -4.83 -43.17 -7.38
CA ASP A 6 -3.67 -42.44 -6.88
C ASP A 6 -4.02 -41.88 -5.49
N GLU A 7 -3.29 -42.34 -4.47
CA GLU A 7 -3.30 -41.74 -3.14
C GLU A 7 -3.03 -40.25 -3.32
N LYS A 8 -4.05 -39.41 -3.07
CA LYS A 8 -3.84 -37.97 -2.92
C LYS A 8 -2.93 -37.76 -1.72
N LYS A 9 -1.62 -37.71 -1.94
CA LYS A 9 -0.68 -37.18 -0.95
C LYS A 9 -1.15 -35.79 -0.58
N GLU A 10 -1.48 -35.62 0.69
CA GLU A 10 -1.80 -34.32 1.27
C GLU A 10 -0.56 -33.43 1.10
N LEU A 11 -0.72 -32.28 0.43
CA LEU A 11 0.36 -31.32 0.23
C LEU A 11 0.70 -30.69 1.57
N ASN A 12 1.92 -30.89 2.08
CA ASN A 12 2.42 -30.14 3.22
C ASN A 12 2.84 -28.74 2.77
N TYR A 13 1.96 -27.76 2.93
CA TYR A 13 2.22 -26.38 2.50
C TYR A 13 3.36 -25.72 3.27
N ASP A 14 3.64 -26.13 4.52
CA ASP A 14 4.73 -25.59 5.32
C ASP A 14 6.11 -25.95 4.75
N GLU A 15 6.20 -27.06 4.01
CA GLU A 15 7.42 -27.46 3.29
C GLU A 15 7.55 -26.78 1.92
N LEU A 16 6.47 -26.20 1.41
CA LEU A 16 6.41 -25.59 0.08
C LEU A 16 6.69 -24.09 0.10
N ILE A 17 6.36 -23.42 1.21
CA ILE A 17 6.50 -21.97 1.36
C ILE A 17 7.85 -21.66 2.02
N PRO A 18 8.81 -21.06 1.31
CA PRO A 18 10.09 -20.71 1.90
C PRO A 18 9.92 -19.61 2.96
N THR A 19 10.62 -19.76 4.09
CA THR A 19 10.71 -18.70 5.09
C THR A 19 11.59 -17.56 4.57
N LEU A 20 11.07 -16.33 4.58
CA LEU A 20 11.86 -15.16 4.21
C LEU A 20 12.94 -14.85 5.26
N PRO A 21 14.18 -14.57 4.84
CA PRO A 21 15.21 -14.11 5.76
C PRO A 21 14.84 -12.73 6.29
N ARG A 22 15.07 -12.52 7.59
CA ARG A 22 14.84 -11.25 8.27
C ARG A 22 16.16 -10.65 8.77
N ASP A 23 16.22 -9.33 8.81
CA ASP A 23 17.32 -8.59 9.41
C ASP A 23 17.21 -8.53 10.95
N LYS A 24 18.13 -7.78 11.57
CA LYS A 24 18.19 -7.62 13.04
C LYS A 24 16.98 -6.87 13.63
N ASP A 25 16.31 -6.06 12.82
CA ASP A 25 15.18 -5.22 13.22
C ASP A 25 13.84 -5.93 12.93
N GLY A 26 13.90 -7.13 12.34
CA GLY A 26 12.76 -7.98 12.06
C GLY A 26 12.13 -7.74 10.71
N PHE A 27 12.68 -6.86 9.87
CA PHE A 27 12.21 -6.66 8.50
C PHE A 27 12.75 -7.75 7.57
N ILE A 28 12.10 -7.93 6.42
CA ILE A 28 12.65 -8.79 5.36
C ILE A 28 13.98 -8.17 4.89
N VAL A 29 15.00 -9.00 4.69
CA VAL A 29 16.31 -8.53 4.20
C VAL A 29 16.13 -7.72 2.91
N GLY A 30 16.57 -6.46 2.95
CA GLY A 30 16.56 -5.53 1.83
C GLY A 30 17.89 -5.47 1.08
N PHE A 31 17.83 -5.03 -0.17
CA PHE A 31 18.98 -4.86 -1.06
C PHE A 31 19.06 -3.42 -1.55
N ASP A 32 20.26 -2.84 -1.54
CA ASP A 32 20.49 -1.57 -2.23
C ASP A 32 20.84 -1.80 -3.70
N ILE A 33 20.45 -0.84 -4.54
CA ILE A 33 20.87 -0.79 -5.94
C ILE A 33 22.26 -0.17 -6.03
N TYR A 34 23.21 -0.91 -6.59
CA TYR A 34 24.51 -0.37 -6.93
C TYR A 34 24.39 0.60 -8.12
N THR A 35 24.78 1.86 -7.90
CA THR A 35 24.64 2.96 -8.87
C THR A 35 25.97 3.41 -9.49
N GLY A 36 27.10 2.85 -9.06
CA GLY A 36 28.42 3.20 -9.59
C GLY A 36 28.70 2.58 -10.96
N ASP A 37 29.74 3.05 -11.64
CA ASP A 37 30.07 2.67 -13.03
C ASP A 37 30.81 1.33 -13.18
N ASP A 38 31.07 0.62 -12.07
CA ASP A 38 31.76 -0.67 -12.08
C ASP A 38 30.81 -1.80 -12.55
N GLU A 39 30.97 -2.23 -13.81
CA GLU A 39 30.14 -3.26 -14.44
C GLU A 39 30.15 -4.59 -13.67
N ALA A 40 31.29 -4.98 -13.08
CA ALA A 40 31.38 -6.24 -12.35
C ALA A 40 30.51 -6.19 -11.08
N LYS A 41 30.55 -5.06 -10.36
CA LYS A 41 29.70 -4.85 -9.17
C LYS A 41 28.22 -4.70 -9.53
N GLN A 42 27.90 -4.04 -10.65
CA GLN A 42 26.52 -4.00 -11.15
C GLN A 42 26.00 -5.41 -11.44
N GLN A 43 26.82 -6.24 -12.10
CA GLN A 43 26.42 -7.61 -12.44
C GLN A 43 26.29 -8.51 -11.21
N GLU A 44 27.15 -8.34 -10.20
CA GLU A 44 27.06 -9.03 -8.91
C GLU A 44 25.78 -8.62 -8.16
N ASN A 45 25.51 -7.32 -8.02
CA ASN A 45 24.30 -6.81 -7.39
C ASN A 45 23.02 -7.26 -8.10
N LYS A 46 23.01 -7.23 -9.44
CA LYS A 46 21.92 -7.78 -10.25
C LYS A 46 21.70 -9.26 -9.95
N LYS A 47 22.78 -10.05 -9.93
CA LYS A 47 22.71 -11.49 -9.69
C LYS A 47 22.11 -11.80 -8.31
N GLU A 48 22.57 -11.13 -7.25
CA GLU A 48 22.06 -11.33 -5.89
C GLU A 48 20.56 -11.03 -5.79
N ILE A 49 20.14 -9.88 -6.32
CA ILE A 49 18.73 -9.47 -6.34
C ILE A 49 17.88 -10.47 -7.14
N HIS A 50 18.35 -10.87 -8.32
CA HIS A 50 17.63 -11.81 -9.18
C HIS A 50 17.51 -13.19 -8.53
N GLU A 51 18.60 -13.74 -7.98
CA GLU A 51 18.59 -15.05 -7.31
C GLU A 51 17.69 -15.06 -6.06
N PHE A 52 17.66 -13.96 -5.31
CA PHE A 52 16.73 -13.81 -4.19
C PHE A 52 15.27 -13.84 -4.67
N PHE A 53 14.95 -13.08 -5.71
CA PHE A 53 13.62 -13.03 -6.29
C PHE A 53 13.20 -14.38 -6.88
N GLU A 54 14.07 -15.09 -7.60
CA GLU A 54 13.76 -16.43 -8.13
C GLU A 54 13.42 -17.42 -7.02
N ARG A 55 14.14 -17.35 -5.90
CA ARG A 55 13.93 -18.24 -4.76
C ARG A 55 12.64 -17.95 -4.02
N TYR A 56 12.42 -16.68 -3.67
CA TYR A 56 11.36 -16.30 -2.74
C TYR A 56 10.14 -15.70 -3.42
N GLY A 57 10.19 -15.38 -4.71
CA GLY A 57 9.09 -14.74 -5.44
C GLY A 57 8.81 -13.31 -5.01
N VAL A 58 9.63 -12.78 -4.09
CA VAL A 58 9.58 -11.43 -3.52
C VAL A 58 11.02 -11.03 -3.22
N VAL A 59 11.34 -9.75 -3.44
CA VAL A 59 12.59 -9.11 -3.01
C VAL A 59 12.23 -7.72 -2.47
N VAL A 60 12.97 -7.24 -1.48
CA VAL A 60 12.83 -5.86 -0.98
C VAL A 60 14.05 -5.08 -1.47
N ILE A 61 13.82 -3.96 -2.16
CA ILE A 61 14.90 -3.09 -2.62
C ILE A 61 14.72 -1.73 -1.94
N THR A 62 15.77 -1.31 -1.24
CA THR A 62 15.80 -0.14 -0.36
C THR A 62 16.42 1.07 -1.04
N ASN A 63 16.17 2.26 -0.46
CA ASN A 63 16.82 3.51 -0.85
C ASN A 63 16.68 3.87 -2.34
N LEU A 64 15.51 3.62 -2.92
CA LEU A 64 15.24 3.89 -4.34
C LEU A 64 14.99 5.36 -4.62
N LEU A 65 14.34 6.04 -3.69
CA LEU A 65 14.02 7.46 -3.75
C LEU A 65 14.94 8.23 -2.78
N THR A 66 15.32 9.43 -3.18
CA THR A 66 15.91 10.42 -2.26
C THR A 66 14.89 10.93 -1.25
N ASP A 67 15.32 11.49 -0.13
CA ASP A 67 14.44 12.08 0.89
C ASP A 67 13.51 13.16 0.31
N GLU A 68 14.01 13.94 -0.66
CA GLU A 68 13.22 14.96 -1.34
C GLU A 68 12.13 14.34 -2.23
N GLU A 69 12.45 13.31 -3.00
CA GLU A 69 11.48 12.57 -3.82
C GLU A 69 10.44 11.86 -2.94
N LEU A 70 10.87 11.28 -1.82
CA LEU A 70 10.02 10.63 -0.84
C LEU A 70 9.01 11.62 -0.25
N THR A 71 9.49 12.76 0.23
CA THR A 71 8.66 13.83 0.81
C THR A 71 7.62 14.33 -0.19
N LYS A 72 8.04 14.62 -1.44
CA LYS A 72 7.11 15.04 -2.50
C LYS A 72 6.07 13.97 -2.81
N SER A 73 6.48 12.70 -2.79
CA SER A 73 5.56 11.58 -3.05
C SER A 73 4.51 11.47 -1.95
N GLN A 74 4.91 11.58 -0.68
CA GLN A 74 3.99 11.56 0.46
C GLN A 74 2.98 12.71 0.39
N VAL A 75 3.43 13.93 0.06
CA VAL A 75 2.55 15.08 -0.15
C VAL A 75 1.51 14.78 -1.24
N GLU A 76 1.94 14.23 -2.39
CA GLU A 76 1.02 13.90 -3.47
C GLU A 76 0.04 12.76 -3.11
N VAL A 77 0.41 11.81 -2.23
CA VAL A 77 -0.55 10.83 -1.68
C VAL A 77 -1.65 11.55 -0.94
N TYR A 78 -1.29 12.41 0.00
CA TYR A 78 -2.28 13.13 0.79
C TYR A 78 -3.13 14.06 -0.06
N ASP A 79 -2.55 14.75 -1.05
CA ASP A 79 -3.30 15.57 -2.01
C ASP A 79 -4.33 14.70 -2.74
N PHE A 80 -3.90 13.52 -3.21
CA PHE A 80 -4.78 12.59 -3.90
C PHE A 80 -5.89 12.04 -3.00
N VAL A 81 -5.63 11.78 -1.73
CA VAL A 81 -6.66 11.37 -0.76
C VAL A 81 -7.64 12.51 -0.50
N GLU A 82 -7.16 13.74 -0.27
CA GLU A 82 -8.02 14.91 -0.02
C GLU A 82 -8.88 15.28 -1.22
N ASP A 83 -8.37 15.11 -2.44
CA ASP A 83 -9.13 15.29 -3.69
C ASP A 83 -10.31 14.31 -3.81
N ASN A 84 -10.17 13.10 -3.24
CA ASN A 84 -11.17 12.03 -3.35
C ASN A 84 -12.07 11.87 -2.11
N TYR A 85 -11.68 12.45 -0.97
CA TYR A 85 -12.43 12.43 0.28
C TYR A 85 -12.53 13.85 0.84
N GLU A 86 -13.56 14.60 0.43
CA GLU A 86 -13.73 16.03 0.77
C GLU A 86 -13.61 16.32 2.27
N ARG A 87 -14.13 15.42 3.11
CA ARG A 87 -14.12 15.55 4.58
C ARG A 87 -12.82 15.13 5.22
N PHE A 88 -11.97 14.38 4.53
CA PHE A 88 -10.63 14.04 5.01
C PHE A 88 -9.75 15.30 5.00
N LYS A 89 -8.96 15.45 6.08
CA LYS A 89 -7.96 16.50 6.25
C LYS A 89 -6.72 15.87 6.86
N ARG A 90 -5.60 15.90 6.16
CA ARG A 90 -4.35 15.24 6.61
C ARG A 90 -3.87 15.76 7.97
N ASN A 91 -4.11 17.04 8.26
CA ASN A 91 -3.71 17.70 9.51
C ASN A 91 -4.75 17.59 10.63
N ASN A 92 -5.83 16.83 10.44
CA ASN A 92 -6.84 16.61 11.46
C ASN A 92 -7.26 15.13 11.50
N THR A 93 -6.66 14.37 12.40
CA THR A 93 -6.89 12.92 12.59
C THR A 93 -8.34 12.56 12.91
N SER A 94 -9.10 13.45 13.56
CA SER A 94 -10.55 13.25 13.79
C SER A 94 -11.34 13.12 12.48
N THR A 95 -10.76 13.53 11.35
CA THR A 95 -11.40 13.40 10.03
C THR A 95 -11.03 12.11 9.30
N TRP A 96 -10.06 11.32 9.80
CA TRP A 96 -9.52 10.18 9.05
C TRP A 96 -10.48 8.99 8.95
N GLU A 97 -11.52 8.97 9.79
CA GLU A 97 -12.67 8.07 9.70
C GLU A 97 -13.54 8.30 8.45
N ASN A 98 -13.40 9.46 7.78
CA ASN A 98 -14.14 9.77 6.56
C ASN A 98 -13.61 9.00 5.33
N ILE A 99 -12.56 8.19 5.47
CA ILE A 99 -12.21 7.17 4.47
C ILE A 99 -13.09 5.94 4.73
N PHE A 100 -13.98 5.64 3.79
CA PHE A 100 -14.99 4.58 3.90
C PHE A 100 -14.87 3.50 2.82
N GLY A 101 -15.65 2.42 2.96
CA GLY A 101 -15.72 1.33 1.98
C GLY A 101 -14.46 0.47 1.93
N LEU A 102 -14.17 -0.11 0.76
CA LEU A 102 -12.98 -0.94 0.56
C LEU A 102 -11.68 -0.16 0.79
N SER A 103 -11.65 1.13 0.51
CA SER A 103 -10.49 2.01 0.72
C SER A 103 -10.10 2.09 2.19
N ALA A 104 -11.06 2.02 3.11
CA ALA A 104 -10.82 2.09 4.56
C ALA A 104 -10.02 0.90 5.10
N LYS A 105 -10.08 -0.24 4.41
CA LYS A 105 -9.48 -1.50 4.85
C LYS A 105 -8.36 -1.99 3.94
N LEU A 106 -8.52 -1.81 2.63
CA LEU A 106 -7.59 -2.29 1.61
C LEU A 106 -6.61 -1.21 1.14
N GLY A 107 -6.78 0.02 1.62
CA GLY A 107 -5.94 1.16 1.28
C GLY A 107 -6.03 1.61 -0.19
N MET A 108 -6.92 1.03 -1.01
CA MET A 108 -7.08 1.40 -2.41
C MET A 108 -7.80 2.74 -2.55
N ILE A 109 -7.09 3.81 -2.87
CA ILE A 109 -7.67 5.13 -3.08
C ILE A 109 -8.17 5.22 -4.53
N THR A 110 -9.46 4.93 -4.71
CA THR A 110 -10.18 4.90 -6.00
C THR A 110 -9.77 3.79 -6.98
N ASP A 111 -10.51 3.69 -8.09
CA ASP A 111 -10.21 2.80 -9.22
C ASP A 111 -9.33 3.45 -10.30
N TRP A 112 -8.99 4.74 -10.15
CA TRP A 112 -8.25 5.50 -11.15
C TRP A 112 -6.74 5.49 -10.89
N PRO A 113 -5.90 5.47 -11.95
CA PRO A 113 -4.46 5.56 -11.80
C PRO A 113 -4.04 6.91 -11.21
N CYS A 114 -3.01 6.90 -10.36
CA CYS A 114 -2.47 8.13 -9.81
C CYS A 114 -1.52 8.80 -10.81
N MET A 115 -1.96 9.91 -11.40
CA MET A 115 -1.21 10.66 -12.43
C MET A 115 -0.55 11.95 -11.90
N LYS A 116 -0.38 12.06 -10.58
CA LYS A 116 0.32 13.20 -9.96
C LYS A 116 1.79 13.26 -10.44
N LEU A 117 2.39 14.45 -10.39
CA LEU A 117 3.64 14.75 -11.10
C LEU A 117 4.83 13.95 -10.53
N GLN A 118 5.00 13.95 -9.21
CA GLN A 118 6.05 13.18 -8.55
C GLN A 118 5.84 11.68 -8.75
N TYR A 119 4.60 11.18 -8.73
CA TYR A 119 4.31 9.78 -9.08
C TYR A 119 4.75 9.42 -10.50
N CYS A 120 4.51 10.29 -11.48
CA CYS A 120 5.03 10.11 -12.83
C CYS A 120 6.57 10.14 -12.86
N LYS A 121 7.22 11.03 -12.10
CA LYS A 121 8.68 11.07 -11.98
C LYS A 121 9.26 9.81 -11.35
N ASN A 122 8.63 9.28 -10.30
CA ASN A 122 9.05 8.04 -9.65
C ASN A 122 9.01 6.86 -10.65
N ARG A 123 7.98 6.77 -11.49
CA ARG A 123 7.91 5.74 -12.55
C ARG A 123 9.04 5.83 -13.57
N CYS A 124 9.63 7.03 -13.74
CA CYS A 124 10.78 7.28 -14.60
C CYS A 124 12.11 7.32 -13.84
N ASN A 125 12.13 7.03 -12.52
CA ASN A 125 13.34 7.09 -11.73
C ASN A 125 14.31 5.97 -12.17
N PRO A 126 15.61 6.28 -12.40
CA PRO A 126 16.57 5.32 -12.92
C PRO A 126 16.86 4.16 -11.97
N ASN A 127 16.77 4.36 -10.65
CA ASN A 127 16.95 3.29 -9.66
C ASN A 127 15.74 2.36 -9.66
N ILE A 128 14.53 2.90 -9.78
CA ILE A 128 13.31 2.10 -9.93
C ILE A 128 13.38 1.27 -11.21
N TYR A 129 13.73 1.90 -12.34
CA TYR A 129 13.93 1.18 -13.60
C TYR A 129 14.96 0.05 -13.46
N ARG A 130 16.14 0.33 -12.87
CA ARG A 130 17.21 -0.65 -12.69
C ARG A 130 16.78 -1.81 -11.79
N ALA A 131 16.03 -1.52 -10.73
CA ALA A 131 15.50 -2.55 -9.85
C ALA A 131 14.62 -3.53 -10.63
N PHE A 132 13.63 -3.02 -11.39
CA PHE A 132 12.78 -3.87 -12.21
C PHE A 132 13.56 -4.59 -13.32
N SER A 133 14.57 -3.98 -13.93
CA SER A 133 15.37 -4.64 -14.97
C SER A 133 16.24 -5.76 -14.42
N TYR A 134 16.74 -5.63 -13.18
CA TYR A 134 17.49 -6.69 -12.49
C TYR A 134 16.59 -7.87 -12.17
N ILE A 135 15.41 -7.59 -11.64
CA ILE A 135 14.38 -8.59 -11.32
C ILE A 135 13.94 -9.34 -12.59
N LEU A 136 13.58 -8.61 -13.65
CA LEU A 136 13.06 -9.20 -14.88
C LEU A 136 14.13 -9.83 -15.76
N ASP A 137 15.40 -9.54 -15.48
CA ASP A 137 16.54 -9.83 -16.36
C ASP A 137 16.32 -9.31 -17.79
N ASP A 138 15.67 -8.15 -17.92
CA ASP A 138 15.32 -7.52 -19.19
C ASP A 138 15.48 -6.01 -19.07
N ASN A 139 16.08 -5.37 -20.07
CA ASN A 139 16.22 -3.91 -20.14
C ASN A 139 15.08 -3.26 -20.93
N ASP A 140 14.33 -4.03 -21.71
CA ASP A 140 13.17 -3.58 -22.48
C ASP A 140 11.88 -3.79 -21.67
N ILE A 141 11.68 -2.95 -20.66
CA ILE A 141 10.55 -3.05 -19.72
C ILE A 141 9.54 -1.93 -19.93
N TYR A 142 8.25 -2.29 -19.80
CA TYR A 142 7.15 -1.34 -19.87
C TYR A 142 6.61 -1.04 -18.48
N CYS A 143 6.38 0.24 -18.20
CA CYS A 143 5.76 0.67 -16.95
C CYS A 143 4.23 0.58 -17.06
N ASN A 144 3.61 -0.16 -16.14
CA ASN A 144 2.18 -0.10 -15.92
C ASN A 144 1.84 1.06 -14.97
N ILE A 145 0.86 1.87 -15.35
CA ILE A 145 0.39 2.97 -14.51
C ILE A 145 -0.62 2.44 -13.50
N GLY A 146 -0.14 2.19 -12.28
CA GLY A 146 -0.96 1.75 -11.16
C GLY A 146 -1.65 2.87 -10.37
N ARG A 147 -2.42 2.43 -9.38
CA ARG A 147 -3.11 3.24 -8.36
C ARG A 147 -2.15 3.65 -7.24
N VAL A 148 -2.67 4.37 -6.26
CA VAL A 148 -1.99 4.69 -5.01
C VAL A 148 -2.68 4.03 -3.82
N GLY A 149 -1.86 3.52 -2.90
CA GLY A 149 -2.29 2.95 -1.64
C GLY A 149 -2.13 3.96 -0.50
N TYR A 150 -3.11 4.04 0.39
CA TYR A 150 -3.01 4.78 1.65
C TYR A 150 -3.61 3.95 2.79
N PHE A 151 -2.76 3.61 3.76
CA PHE A 151 -3.17 2.94 4.99
C PHE A 151 -3.04 3.91 6.15
N ARG A 152 -4.04 3.93 7.03
CA ARG A 152 -4.00 4.76 8.23
C ARG A 152 -3.10 4.07 9.27
N PRO A 153 -2.28 4.83 10.03
CA PRO A 153 -1.58 4.27 11.18
C PRO A 153 -2.60 3.72 12.18
N THR A 154 -2.24 2.68 12.92
CA THR A 154 -3.14 1.95 13.83
C THR A 154 -2.80 2.19 15.30
N LYS A 155 -1.66 2.82 15.59
CA LYS A 155 -1.11 3.00 16.93
C LYS A 155 -0.74 4.45 17.19
N ASN A 156 -0.89 4.88 18.44
CA ASN A 156 -0.41 6.17 18.95
C ASN A 156 -0.83 7.36 18.06
N ILE A 157 -2.11 7.44 17.72
CA ILE A 157 -2.64 8.42 16.77
C ILE A 157 -3.06 9.69 17.54
N PRO A 158 -2.57 10.87 17.17
CA PRO A 158 -2.84 12.11 17.91
C PRO A 158 -4.22 12.67 17.55
N PHE A 159 -5.20 12.59 18.45
CA PHE A 159 -6.50 13.24 18.33
C PHE A 159 -6.54 14.57 19.10
N VAL A 160 -7.20 15.57 18.53
CA VAL A 160 -7.41 16.86 19.17
C VAL A 160 -8.66 16.77 20.06
N ALA A 161 -8.48 16.91 21.37
CA ALA A 161 -9.56 16.98 22.34
C ALA A 161 -9.77 18.44 22.78
N THR A 162 -10.98 18.96 22.53
CA THR A 162 -11.46 20.19 23.14
C THR A 162 -12.19 19.86 24.43
N LYS A 163 -11.64 20.31 25.57
CA LYS A 163 -12.40 20.30 26.83
C LYS A 163 -13.56 21.27 26.68
N LYS A 164 -14.79 20.76 26.54
CA LYS A 164 -15.96 21.57 26.88
C LYS A 164 -15.89 21.82 28.39
N LYS A 165 -15.83 23.08 28.80
CA LYS A 165 -15.99 23.46 30.20
C LYS A 165 -17.36 22.97 30.67
N GLU A 166 -17.37 21.97 31.55
CA GLU A 166 -18.55 21.55 32.31
C GLU A 166 -18.94 22.65 33.32
N GLU A 167 -19.37 23.83 32.86
CA GLU A 167 -19.86 24.90 33.74
C GLU A 167 -21.32 25.34 33.50
N ASP A 168 -21.99 24.86 32.44
CA ASP A 168 -23.35 25.32 32.13
C ASP A 168 -24.50 24.48 32.74
N ASP A 169 -24.24 23.27 33.23
CA ASP A 169 -25.28 22.42 33.84
C ASP A 169 -25.55 22.76 35.33
N LYS A 170 -24.88 23.76 35.90
CA LYS A 170 -25.14 24.24 37.28
C LYS A 170 -25.83 25.61 37.38
N ILE A 171 -26.09 26.29 36.26
CA ILE A 171 -26.68 27.64 36.27
C ILE A 171 -28.18 27.66 35.92
N GLN A 172 -28.76 26.57 35.38
CA GLN A 172 -30.19 26.52 35.08
C GLN A 172 -31.12 26.14 36.25
N GLU A 173 -30.59 25.81 37.43
CA GLU A 173 -31.44 25.48 38.60
C GLU A 173 -31.65 26.65 39.58
N GLN A 174 -31.07 27.84 39.33
CA GLN A 174 -31.23 29.00 40.23
C GLN A 174 -31.93 30.23 39.61
N VAL A 175 -32.44 30.15 38.38
CA VAL A 175 -33.15 31.28 37.73
C VAL A 175 -34.58 30.89 37.34
N THR A 176 -35.37 30.43 38.31
CA THR A 176 -36.85 30.41 38.19
C THR A 176 -37.52 30.96 39.44
N THR A 177 -37.00 32.05 40.02
CA THR A 177 -37.82 32.95 40.85
C THR A 177 -37.27 34.36 40.80
N LYS A 178 -37.81 35.19 39.92
CA LYS A 178 -38.40 36.50 40.24
C LYS A 178 -38.78 37.23 38.96
N LYS A 179 -40.05 37.58 38.92
CA LYS A 179 -40.73 38.42 37.94
C LYS A 179 -40.48 39.90 38.27
N ASP A 180 -40.51 40.68 37.19
CA ASP A 180 -40.90 42.10 37.07
C ASP A 180 -40.02 43.15 37.78
N ASP A 181 -39.24 43.93 37.02
CA ASP A 181 -39.68 45.24 36.51
C ASP A 181 -38.61 45.95 35.66
N GLN A 182 -39.14 46.70 34.69
CA GLN A 182 -38.61 47.69 33.75
C GLN A 182 -37.17 48.24 33.90
N ILE A 183 -36.47 48.47 32.76
CA ILE A 183 -35.94 49.79 32.27
C ILE A 183 -34.69 49.65 31.36
N LYS A 184 -34.84 50.19 30.14
CA LYS A 184 -33.90 50.87 29.22
C LYS A 184 -32.73 50.16 28.51
N ASP A 185 -32.74 50.43 27.20
CA ASP A 185 -31.63 50.59 26.27
C ASP A 185 -30.28 50.94 26.90
N GLU A 186 -29.31 50.04 26.76
CA GLU A 186 -27.91 50.37 26.46
C GLU A 186 -27.36 49.33 25.48
N ASP A 187 -27.31 49.75 24.22
CA ASP A 187 -26.53 49.13 23.15
C ASP A 187 -25.09 49.62 23.32
N LYS A 188 -24.17 48.73 23.75
CA LYS A 188 -22.71 48.87 23.59
C LYS A 188 -21.94 47.63 24.07
N ASP A 189 -21.08 47.14 23.17
CA ASP A 189 -19.90 46.30 23.42
C ASP A 189 -20.09 44.99 24.20
N ARG A 190 -20.66 44.00 23.52
CA ARG A 190 -20.26 42.60 23.76
C ARG A 190 -19.02 42.29 22.92
N ASP A 191 -17.86 42.68 23.44
CA ASP A 191 -16.60 42.02 23.11
C ASP A 191 -16.74 40.55 23.50
N LYS A 192 -17.06 39.70 22.52
CA LYS A 192 -16.88 38.25 22.63
C LYS A 192 -15.39 38.00 22.76
N LYS A 193 -14.88 37.98 24.00
CA LYS A 193 -13.67 37.22 24.32
C LYS A 193 -13.89 35.80 23.80
N LYS A 194 -13.24 35.46 22.68
CA LYS A 194 -12.91 34.07 22.37
C LYS A 194 -11.97 33.66 23.50
N GLU A 195 -12.53 33.06 24.55
CA GLU A 195 -11.72 32.39 25.55
C GLU A 195 -10.94 31.30 24.83
N ASP A 196 -9.63 31.29 25.04
CA ASP A 196 -8.70 30.34 24.44
C ASP A 196 -9.11 28.93 24.90
N GLU A 197 -9.80 28.19 24.03
CA GLU A 197 -10.09 26.78 24.25
C GLU A 197 -8.76 26.06 24.44
N GLU A 198 -8.55 25.44 25.61
CA GLU A 198 -7.36 24.65 25.90
C GLU A 198 -7.39 23.40 25.00
N VAL A 199 -6.67 23.47 23.88
CA VAL A 199 -6.53 22.36 22.94
C VAL A 199 -5.53 21.36 23.52
N THR A 200 -5.98 20.14 23.79
CA THR A 200 -5.12 19.05 24.26
C THR A 200 -5.03 17.94 23.21
N THR A 201 -3.85 17.35 23.04
CA THR A 201 -3.65 16.19 22.17
C THR A 201 -3.77 14.92 23.00
N VAL A 202 -4.66 14.01 22.59
CA VAL A 202 -4.83 12.68 23.18
C VAL A 202 -4.34 11.66 22.16
N TYR A 203 -3.55 10.69 22.60
CA TYR A 203 -3.05 9.63 21.73
C TYR A 203 -3.89 8.37 21.92
N GLU A 204 -4.40 7.83 20.82
CA GLU A 204 -5.26 6.64 20.85
C GLU A 204 -4.84 5.62 19.79
N ASP A 205 -4.99 4.34 20.13
CA ASP A 205 -4.86 3.25 19.16
C ASP A 205 -6.18 3.08 18.38
N ARG A 206 -6.06 2.66 17.12
CA ARG A 206 -7.16 2.34 16.20
C ARG A 206 -6.91 0.99 15.54
N PRO A 207 -6.94 -0.12 16.29
CA PRO A 207 -6.72 -1.46 15.73
C PRO A 207 -7.74 -1.81 14.64
N GLU A 208 -8.94 -1.23 14.70
CA GLU A 208 -9.97 -1.36 13.67
C GLU A 208 -9.63 -0.66 12.35
N TRP A 209 -8.57 0.14 12.26
CA TRP A 209 -8.08 0.67 11.00
C TRP A 209 -7.11 -0.26 10.27
N LYS A 210 -6.68 -1.35 10.92
CA LYS A 210 -5.82 -2.35 10.30
C LYS A 210 -6.49 -2.96 9.07
N THR A 211 -5.67 -3.30 8.08
CA THR A 211 -6.05 -4.11 6.92
C THR A 211 -6.71 -5.40 7.37
N LEU A 212 -7.59 -5.95 6.54
CA LEU A 212 -8.19 -7.26 6.78
C LEU A 212 -7.09 -8.30 7.00
N ASP A 213 -7.33 -9.24 7.90
CA ASP A 213 -6.42 -10.36 8.12
C ASP A 213 -6.29 -11.15 6.81
N GLY A 214 -5.06 -11.55 6.44
CA GLY A 214 -4.80 -12.28 5.21
C GLY A 214 -5.51 -13.64 5.16
N LEU A 215 -5.87 -14.20 6.32
CA LEU A 215 -6.71 -15.41 6.40
C LEU A 215 -8.19 -15.14 6.11
N GLU A 216 -8.66 -13.92 6.39
CA GLU A 216 -10.04 -13.50 6.08
C GLU A 216 -10.16 -12.95 4.66
N TRP A 217 -9.09 -12.39 4.12
CA TRP A 217 -9.05 -11.80 2.79
C TRP A 217 -7.67 -11.94 2.14
N LEU A 218 -7.48 -13.01 1.38
CA LEU A 218 -6.35 -13.15 0.47
C LEU A 218 -6.80 -12.77 -0.95
N HIS A 219 -6.30 -11.64 -1.44
CA HIS A 219 -6.49 -11.25 -2.82
C HIS A 219 -5.39 -11.83 -3.70
N ILE A 220 -5.78 -12.60 -4.69
CA ILE A 220 -4.89 -13.14 -5.71
C ILE A 220 -5.16 -12.35 -7.00
N ASP A 221 -4.23 -11.48 -7.39
CA ASP A 221 -4.22 -10.71 -8.66
C ASP A 221 -3.92 -11.62 -9.88
N TYR A 222 -4.41 -12.86 -9.83
CA TYR A 222 -4.19 -13.93 -10.79
C TYR A 222 -5.38 -14.88 -10.77
N ASN A 223 -5.91 -15.18 -11.95
CA ASN A 223 -6.95 -16.18 -12.13
C ASN A 223 -6.28 -17.53 -12.45
N PRO A 224 -6.22 -18.48 -11.50
CA PRO A 224 -5.57 -19.77 -11.70
C PRO A 224 -6.31 -20.68 -12.68
N ALA A 225 -7.62 -20.49 -12.86
CA ALA A 225 -8.40 -21.27 -13.81
C ALA A 225 -8.16 -20.83 -15.26
N LEU A 226 -7.91 -19.54 -15.46
CA LEU A 226 -7.58 -18.99 -16.79
C LEU A 226 -6.07 -18.91 -17.03
N ASN A 227 -5.24 -19.08 -16.00
CA ASN A 227 -3.79 -18.83 -16.06
C ASN A 227 -3.45 -17.38 -16.46
N HIS A 228 -4.30 -16.43 -16.09
CA HIS A 228 -4.21 -15.04 -16.51
C HIS A 228 -4.22 -14.13 -15.29
N SER A 229 -3.26 -13.21 -15.18
CA SER A 229 -3.42 -12.03 -14.32
C SER A 229 -4.35 -11.03 -14.99
N THR A 230 -5.04 -10.21 -14.20
CA THR A 230 -5.93 -9.17 -14.75
C THR A 230 -5.11 -8.15 -15.54
N THR A 231 -5.32 -8.07 -16.85
CA THR A 231 -4.60 -7.18 -17.77
C THR A 231 -5.31 -5.85 -17.99
N TYR A 232 -6.25 -5.44 -17.12
CA TYR A 232 -7.09 -4.25 -17.31
C TYR A 232 -6.29 -2.98 -17.67
N ALA A 233 -5.05 -2.84 -17.17
CA ALA A 233 -4.19 -1.70 -17.47
C ALA A 233 -3.23 -1.89 -18.68
N PHE A 234 -3.14 -3.10 -19.27
CA PHE A 234 -2.28 -3.44 -20.39
C PHE A 234 -3.00 -3.64 -21.73
N MET A 235 -4.33 -3.61 -21.76
CA MET A 235 -5.06 -3.74 -23.03
C MET A 235 -5.21 -2.37 -23.70
N PRO A 236 -4.44 -2.05 -24.75
CA PRO A 236 -4.77 -0.90 -25.58
C PRO A 236 -6.23 -1.06 -26.06
N THR A 237 -7.03 -0.01 -25.90
CA THR A 237 -8.45 0.05 -26.29
C THR A 237 -8.68 -0.26 -27.77
N LYS A 238 -7.62 -0.24 -28.58
CA LYS A 238 -7.57 -0.76 -29.94
C LYS A 238 -6.33 -1.62 -30.10
N TYR A 239 -6.43 -2.88 -29.70
CA TYR A 239 -5.49 -3.92 -30.10
C TYR A 239 -5.67 -4.18 -31.61
N THR A 240 -5.20 -3.27 -32.45
CA THR A 240 -5.28 -3.43 -33.91
C THR A 240 -4.34 -4.57 -34.33
N GLU A 241 -4.72 -5.29 -35.39
CA GLU A 241 -3.90 -6.38 -35.97
C GLU A 241 -2.44 -5.95 -36.25
N THR A 242 -2.20 -4.66 -36.39
CA THR A 242 -0.90 -4.02 -36.60
C THR A 242 0.10 -4.19 -35.45
N TYR A 243 -0.36 -4.41 -34.20
CA TYR A 243 0.52 -4.53 -33.03
C TYR A 243 0.57 -5.94 -32.41
N LYS A 244 -0.24 -6.88 -32.91
CA LYS A 244 -0.28 -8.27 -32.45
C LYS A 244 1.10 -8.93 -32.48
N ASP A 245 1.85 -8.71 -33.56
CA ASP A 245 3.13 -9.39 -33.76
C ASP A 245 4.30 -8.69 -33.02
N LYS A 246 4.08 -7.50 -32.47
CA LYS A 246 5.13 -6.66 -31.86
C LYS A 246 4.95 -6.43 -30.36
N TYR A 247 3.73 -6.58 -29.85
CA TYR A 247 3.37 -6.35 -28.47
C TYR A 247 2.41 -7.44 -28.00
N ASP A 248 2.87 -8.68 -27.92
CA ASP A 248 2.12 -9.73 -27.23
C ASP A 248 2.33 -9.55 -25.71
N PRO A 249 1.37 -8.98 -24.95
CA PRO A 249 1.50 -8.78 -23.52
C PRO A 249 1.57 -10.11 -22.75
N TYR A 250 1.36 -11.24 -23.42
CA TYR A 250 1.47 -12.57 -22.86
C TYR A 250 2.88 -13.19 -23.06
N GLN A 251 3.76 -12.59 -23.87
CA GLN A 251 5.13 -13.09 -24.08
C GLN A 251 6.15 -12.53 -23.09
N LYS A 252 5.91 -11.35 -22.51
CA LYS A 252 6.81 -10.73 -21.52
C LYS A 252 6.48 -11.22 -20.11
N SER A 253 7.53 -11.46 -19.33
CA SER A 253 7.40 -11.65 -17.88
C SER A 253 6.79 -10.42 -17.24
N ARG A 254 5.90 -10.63 -16.27
CA ARG A 254 5.17 -9.56 -15.58
C ARG A 254 5.45 -9.63 -14.10
N VAL A 255 5.79 -8.50 -13.51
CA VAL A 255 5.93 -8.35 -12.06
C VAL A 255 5.02 -7.21 -11.59
N GLN A 256 4.47 -7.37 -10.41
CA GLN A 256 3.79 -6.29 -9.69
C GLN A 256 4.76 -5.72 -8.68
N GLY A 257 4.93 -4.40 -8.70
CA GLY A 257 5.78 -3.68 -7.77
C GLY A 257 5.01 -2.62 -7.01
N ILE A 258 5.33 -2.41 -5.74
CA ILE A 258 4.78 -1.31 -4.93
C ILE A 258 5.93 -0.52 -4.34
N VAL A 259 5.95 0.80 -4.51
CA VAL A 259 6.89 1.68 -3.80
C VAL A 259 6.27 2.10 -2.48
N ALA A 260 6.74 1.54 -1.36
CA ALA A 260 6.34 1.98 -0.04
C ALA A 260 7.07 3.29 0.29
N LEU A 261 6.29 4.27 0.75
CA LEU A 261 6.79 5.60 1.13
C LEU A 261 7.08 5.71 2.63
N VAL A 262 6.78 4.66 3.39
CA VAL A 262 7.00 4.52 4.82
C VAL A 262 7.30 3.05 5.10
N ASP A 263 8.04 2.80 6.16
CA ASP A 263 8.23 1.45 6.67
C ASP A 263 6.92 0.87 7.19
N CYS A 264 6.71 -0.42 6.90
CA CYS A 264 5.53 -1.16 7.33
C CYS A 264 5.97 -2.39 8.12
N ASP A 265 5.42 -2.54 9.31
CA ASP A 265 5.57 -3.74 10.13
C ASP A 265 4.24 -4.52 10.23
N ASP A 266 4.25 -5.63 10.95
CA ASP A 266 3.08 -6.51 11.14
C ASP A 266 1.90 -5.80 11.85
N SER A 267 2.14 -4.61 12.43
CA SER A 267 1.18 -3.83 13.20
C SER A 267 0.60 -2.63 12.44
N THR A 268 1.31 -2.08 11.46
CA THR A 268 0.85 -0.92 10.67
C THR A 268 -0.08 -1.28 9.51
N GLY A 269 -0.28 -2.58 9.25
CA GLY A 269 -1.00 -3.04 8.05
C GLY A 269 -0.18 -2.80 6.77
N GLY A 270 -0.68 -3.24 5.62
CA GLY A 270 -0.01 -3.02 4.34
C GLY A 270 -0.11 -4.17 3.36
N PHE A 271 0.91 -4.28 2.49
CA PHE A 271 0.99 -5.30 1.46
C PHE A 271 1.29 -6.67 2.05
N GLN A 272 0.52 -7.67 1.61
CA GLN A 272 0.71 -9.07 1.96
C GLN A 272 1.12 -9.83 0.70
N CYS A 273 2.08 -10.75 0.85
CA CYS A 273 2.48 -11.65 -0.22
C CYS A 273 2.74 -13.05 0.36
N VAL A 274 2.66 -14.07 -0.51
CA VAL A 274 2.96 -15.45 -0.17
C VAL A 274 4.32 -15.80 -0.77
N PRO A 275 5.38 -15.95 0.04
CA PRO A 275 6.71 -16.26 -0.47
C PRO A 275 6.71 -17.57 -1.26
N GLY A 276 7.45 -17.59 -2.36
CA GLY A 276 7.63 -18.76 -3.22
C GLY A 276 6.38 -19.18 -3.98
N PHE A 277 5.30 -18.40 -3.95
CA PHE A 277 4.02 -18.79 -4.56
C PHE A 277 4.14 -19.09 -6.05
N HIS A 278 5.02 -18.38 -6.78
CA HIS A 278 5.31 -18.63 -8.19
C HIS A 278 5.89 -20.03 -8.46
N ASN A 279 6.53 -20.66 -7.47
CA ASN A 279 7.10 -22.02 -7.58
C ASN A 279 6.07 -23.13 -7.38
N ILE A 280 4.84 -22.80 -6.97
CA ILE A 280 3.80 -23.79 -6.64
C ILE A 280 2.48 -23.57 -7.39
N LEU A 281 2.44 -22.61 -8.32
CA LEU A 281 1.27 -22.28 -9.13
C LEU A 281 0.69 -23.50 -9.86
N ASP A 282 1.56 -24.36 -10.39
CA ASP A 282 1.21 -25.60 -11.10
C ASP A 282 0.59 -26.68 -10.18
N ARG A 283 0.84 -26.59 -8.86
CA ARG A 283 0.36 -27.52 -7.83
C ARG A 283 -0.87 -27.01 -7.09
N CYS A 284 -1.33 -25.79 -7.38
CA CYS A 284 -2.47 -25.21 -6.68
C CYS A 284 -3.77 -25.97 -7.04
N PRO A 285 -4.52 -26.50 -6.05
CA PRO A 285 -5.68 -27.37 -6.29
C PRO A 285 -6.91 -26.66 -6.88
N LEU A 286 -6.85 -25.35 -7.13
CA LEU A 286 -7.88 -24.57 -7.84
C LEU A 286 -7.94 -24.88 -9.36
N ASN A 287 -7.36 -25.99 -9.81
CA ASN A 287 -7.07 -26.32 -11.20
C ASN A 287 -8.01 -27.39 -11.78
N PRO A 288 -9.05 -27.03 -12.55
CA PRO A 288 -9.84 -27.98 -13.31
C PRO A 288 -9.18 -28.24 -14.68
N LYS A 289 -8.24 -29.18 -14.72
CA LYS A 289 -7.70 -29.88 -15.92
C LYS A 289 -6.57 -29.20 -16.72
N SER A 290 -5.38 -29.81 -16.57
CA SER A 290 -4.37 -30.19 -17.58
C SER A 290 -3.60 -29.14 -18.41
N SER A 291 -2.26 -29.33 -18.36
CA SER A 291 -1.17 -28.89 -19.26
C SER A 291 -0.87 -27.40 -19.38
N TRP A 292 -0.04 -26.89 -18.46
CA TRP A 292 0.54 -25.55 -18.52
C TRP A 292 2.06 -25.66 -18.37
N LYS A 293 2.79 -25.79 -19.49
CA LYS A 293 4.27 -25.84 -19.51
C LYS A 293 4.92 -24.49 -19.86
N ASP A 294 4.14 -23.43 -20.07
CA ASP A 294 4.63 -22.18 -20.68
C ASP A 294 4.30 -20.90 -19.89
N THR A 295 4.32 -20.93 -18.55
CA THR A 295 4.06 -19.71 -17.75
C THR A 295 5.34 -19.04 -17.29
N ASN A 296 5.77 -18.00 -18.02
CA ASN A 296 6.77 -17.01 -17.58
C ASN A 296 6.15 -16.01 -16.58
N LEU A 297 5.43 -16.48 -15.56
CA LEU A 297 4.78 -15.61 -14.57
C LEU A 297 5.59 -15.62 -13.26
N LYS A 298 6.33 -14.54 -13.00
CA LYS A 298 7.09 -14.33 -11.76
C LYS A 298 6.43 -13.19 -10.99
N MET A 299 5.62 -13.48 -9.97
CA MET A 299 4.72 -12.48 -9.37
C MET A 299 5.11 -12.06 -7.93
N MET A 300 5.19 -10.71 -7.78
CA MET A 300 5.04 -9.82 -6.60
C MET A 300 6.27 -9.38 -5.80
N ILE A 301 6.58 -8.08 -5.86
CA ILE A 301 7.73 -7.42 -5.22
C ILE A 301 7.24 -6.17 -4.47
N PRO A 302 7.28 -6.15 -3.12
CA PRO A 302 7.23 -4.91 -2.37
C PRO A 302 8.59 -4.21 -2.41
N PHE A 303 8.62 -2.94 -2.77
CA PHE A 303 9.73 -2.04 -2.47
C PHE A 303 9.42 -1.31 -1.17
N SER A 304 10.36 -1.25 -0.22
CA SER A 304 10.26 -0.36 0.94
C SER A 304 11.41 0.64 0.92
N ASN A 305 11.10 1.93 0.97
CA ASN A 305 12.10 2.93 1.33
C ASN A 305 12.23 2.92 2.85
N THR A 306 13.35 2.37 3.33
CA THR A 306 13.69 2.34 4.75
C THR A 306 14.06 3.72 5.27
N TYR A 307 13.19 4.34 6.08
CA TYR A 307 13.62 5.23 7.16
C TYR A 307 12.48 5.61 8.13
N ASN A 308 12.81 5.56 9.42
CA ASN A 308 12.03 6.06 10.55
C ASN A 308 11.66 7.54 10.40
N ALA A 309 10.37 7.81 10.17
CA ALA A 309 9.78 9.13 10.31
C ALA A 309 8.61 9.09 11.30
N PHE A 310 8.91 8.77 12.56
CA PHE A 310 8.10 9.19 13.70
C PHE A 310 9.03 9.65 14.83
N ASN A 311 9.30 10.95 14.83
CA ASN A 311 9.49 11.76 16.03
C ASN A 311 8.59 12.98 15.89
#